data_AF-Q2G3W0-F1
#
_entry.id   AF-Q2G3W0-F1
#
_cell.length_a   1.000
_cell.length_b   1.000
_cell.length_c   1.000
_cell.angle_alpha   90.00
_cell.angle_beta   90.00
_cell.angle_gamma   90.00
#
_symmetry.space_group_name_H-M   'P 1'
#
loop_
_entity.id
_entity.type
_entity.pdbx_description
1 polymer ?
#
loop_
_entity_poly.entity_id
_entity_poly.type
_entity_poly.pdbx_seq_one_letter_code
_entity_poly.pdbx_strand_id
1 'polypeptide(L)'
;MSVADTDTRESASPRLGRLARSRIVQFLGLSALPATIALAQAARDPSNPVEAEPGIPVKDQLVVEKCGSCHTADAKGNLSRISWVRTTPEGWAQVIHRMSRLNGLSISPVEAKAVIRSLSATHGLAPEEAKPVMYLPEHRLIDETNIPNETIRQSCASCHAFAQPLSWRRSKAEWSLLRNLHVALYSQADAQYRRAVDDPSQPAPAPGATKPLPVEVAMDYMNKHAPLATPEWSAWQARVQSSKLGGRWLVSASLPGKGKYVGEMVLAPAASGDDYSTTISLKSLADGSTLTRKGKGLVYTGYAWRGTSASGPEGARPDAPEDHETRETMWFSPDRKSAEGRWFWGDYKEFGFDVKLTRASAEPTVTAVMPGGLKIGTKGATVRLYGDAFPAGLKAADIDLGKGVMVSKVVSASPGEAVLTVDVAADATVGAHDVGIGSSVLAAALPVYRKVDYLKVAPDSAIARLGGSEKHTPGYQQFEAIGYDNGLDGKPYTADDVAIGPVDASWSMEEFQTVYYDDDTSYVGKLSDKALFTPAMDGPNPARKWGRNNYGEVWVVATAKTEKDALGKPLTAKSFMVVSVPAYKRWDQPEVAK
;
A
#
# COMPACT_ATOMS: atom_id res chain seq x y z
N MET A 1 -43.36 28.25 5.06
CA MET A 1 -44.01 29.45 4.53
C MET A 1 -44.80 29.05 3.30
N SER A 2 -46.10 29.30 3.37
CA SER A 2 -47.15 29.00 2.39
C SER A 2 -47.24 30.08 1.31
N VAL A 3 -48.08 29.81 0.29
CA VAL A 3 -48.85 30.70 -0.62
C VAL A 3 -48.56 30.28 -2.08
N ALA A 4 -49.43 29.49 -2.73
CA ALA A 4 -50.62 29.87 -3.54
C ALA A 4 -50.23 30.77 -4.75
N ASP A 5 -50.66 30.53 -6.00
CA ASP A 5 -52.04 30.45 -6.45
C ASP A 5 -52.19 29.90 -7.91
N THR A 6 -53.36 29.28 -8.15
CA THR A 6 -54.22 29.16 -9.34
C THR A 6 -53.70 29.37 -10.78
N ASP A 7 -54.10 28.49 -11.72
CA ASP A 7 -55.27 28.74 -12.59
C ASP A 7 -55.75 27.49 -13.37
N THR A 8 -57.07 27.44 -13.60
CA THR A 8 -57.86 26.38 -14.24
C THR A 8 -58.22 26.73 -15.67
N ARG A 9 -58.29 25.75 -16.60
CA ARG A 9 -59.27 25.77 -17.70
C ARG A 9 -59.44 24.40 -18.38
N GLU A 10 -60.66 23.88 -18.29
CA GLU A 10 -61.22 22.81 -19.12
C GLU A 10 -61.39 23.28 -20.58
N SER A 11 -61.29 22.36 -21.54
CA SER A 11 -62.46 21.90 -22.33
C SER A 11 -62.11 21.06 -23.56
N ALA A 12 -62.97 20.05 -23.77
CA ALA A 12 -63.43 19.47 -25.04
C ALA A 12 -62.52 18.50 -25.83
N SER A 13 -62.80 17.20 -25.66
CA SER A 13 -62.78 16.21 -26.75
C SER A 13 -64.03 16.34 -27.64
N PRO A 14 -63.97 15.84 -28.88
CA PRO A 14 -65.10 15.13 -29.44
C PRO A 14 -64.75 13.70 -29.89
N ARG A 15 -65.81 12.90 -29.84
CA ARG A 15 -65.92 11.46 -30.12
C ARG A 15 -66.05 11.14 -31.61
N LEU A 16 -65.60 9.92 -31.92
CA LEU A 16 -66.15 8.91 -32.85
C LEU A 16 -66.60 9.27 -34.27
N GLY A 17 -66.03 8.53 -35.23
CA GLY A 17 -66.69 8.11 -36.47
C GLY A 17 -66.07 6.80 -37.01
N ARG A 18 -66.78 5.68 -36.86
CA ARG A 18 -66.50 4.38 -37.53
C ARG A 18 -67.18 4.34 -38.90
N LEU A 19 -66.74 3.37 -39.74
CA LEU A 19 -67.29 2.85 -41.03
C LEU A 19 -66.41 3.28 -42.22
N ALA A 20 -66.00 2.45 -43.19
CA ALA A 20 -66.43 1.12 -43.57
C ALA A 20 -65.35 0.32 -44.34
N ARG A 21 -65.53 -1.00 -44.23
CA ARG A 21 -65.04 -2.17 -44.95
C ARG A 21 -64.57 -2.06 -46.43
N SER A 22 -63.53 -2.88 -46.67
CA SER A 22 -63.37 -3.86 -47.77
C SER A 22 -62.82 -3.40 -49.12
N ARG A 23 -61.67 -3.96 -49.51
CA ARG A 23 -61.57 -4.92 -50.62
C ARG A 23 -60.27 -5.74 -50.55
N ILE A 24 -60.47 -7.06 -50.63
CA ILE A 24 -59.49 -8.12 -50.81
C ILE A 24 -59.05 -8.13 -52.27
N VAL A 25 -57.74 -8.19 -52.55
CA VAL A 25 -57.20 -8.89 -53.73
C VAL A 25 -55.95 -9.66 -53.31
N GLN A 26 -55.97 -10.93 -53.66
CA GLN A 26 -55.02 -11.99 -53.38
C GLN A 26 -53.68 -11.77 -54.09
N PHE A 27 -52.57 -12.04 -53.40
CA PHE A 27 -51.40 -12.67 -54.01
C PHE A 27 -50.84 -13.70 -53.04
N LEU A 28 -51.05 -14.98 -53.38
CA LEU A 28 -50.44 -16.15 -52.78
C LEU A 28 -49.25 -16.53 -53.67
N GLY A 29 -48.04 -16.49 -53.12
CA GLY A 29 -46.81 -16.85 -53.82
C GLY A 29 -45.73 -17.29 -52.84
N LEU A 30 -45.71 -18.60 -52.58
CA LEU A 30 -44.60 -19.45 -52.11
C LEU A 30 -43.38 -18.78 -51.44
N SER A 31 -43.24 -19.03 -50.14
CA SER A 31 -41.95 -19.44 -49.55
C SER A 31 -42.20 -20.11 -48.19
N ALA A 32 -42.15 -21.44 -48.17
CA ALA A 32 -42.04 -22.24 -46.97
C ALA A 32 -40.59 -22.67 -46.80
N LEU A 33 -39.99 -22.37 -45.62
CA LEU A 33 -38.89 -23.07 -44.92
C LEU A 33 -38.44 -22.20 -43.71
N PRO A 34 -37.83 -22.78 -42.66
CA PRO A 34 -38.46 -22.99 -41.35
C PRO A 34 -38.22 -21.88 -40.32
N ALA A 35 -39.17 -21.71 -39.41
CA ALA A 35 -39.10 -20.86 -38.21
C ALA A 35 -38.17 -21.46 -37.12
N THR A 36 -36.94 -21.78 -37.49
CA THR A 36 -35.89 -22.24 -36.58
C THR A 36 -34.57 -21.57 -36.95
N ILE A 37 -34.51 -20.24 -36.83
CA ILE A 37 -33.34 -19.39 -36.50
C ILE A 37 -33.94 -18.00 -36.23
N ALA A 38 -34.52 -17.81 -35.05
CA ALA A 38 -34.93 -16.48 -34.56
C ALA A 38 -34.73 -16.39 -33.03
N LEU A 39 -33.74 -17.12 -32.52
CA LEU A 39 -33.32 -17.15 -31.11
C LEU A 39 -31.79 -17.10 -31.04
N ALA A 40 -31.17 -16.15 -31.73
CA ALA A 40 -29.75 -15.84 -31.53
C ALA A 40 -29.41 -14.48 -32.16
N GLN A 41 -29.90 -13.39 -31.57
CA GLN A 41 -29.34 -12.02 -31.62
C GLN A 41 -30.37 -11.02 -31.07
N ALA A 42 -30.84 -11.23 -29.84
CA ALA A 42 -31.15 -10.07 -29.03
C ALA A 42 -29.78 -9.46 -28.69
N ALA A 43 -29.50 -8.27 -29.23
CA ALA A 43 -28.30 -7.51 -28.88
C ALA A 43 -28.22 -7.45 -27.35
N ARG A 44 -27.18 -8.08 -26.77
CA ARG A 44 -26.96 -8.03 -25.32
C ARG A 44 -26.80 -6.58 -24.94
N ASP A 45 -27.67 -6.08 -24.06
CA ASP A 45 -27.56 -4.73 -23.52
C ASP A 45 -26.19 -4.58 -22.84
N PRO A 46 -25.28 -3.74 -23.36
CA PRO A 46 -23.96 -3.56 -22.78
C PRO A 46 -23.99 -2.93 -21.39
N SER A 47 -25.14 -2.39 -20.96
CA SER A 47 -25.34 -1.86 -19.60
C SER A 47 -25.61 -2.95 -18.55
N ASN A 48 -25.99 -4.16 -18.96
CA ASN A 48 -26.28 -5.28 -18.06
C ASN A 48 -25.63 -6.59 -18.54
N PRO A 49 -24.30 -6.73 -18.39
CA PRO A 49 -23.58 -7.92 -18.82
C PRO A 49 -24.02 -9.14 -18.00
N VAL A 50 -24.20 -10.27 -18.69
CA VAL A 50 -24.58 -11.54 -18.07
C VAL A 50 -23.32 -12.30 -17.64
N GLU A 51 -23.33 -12.84 -16.43
CA GLU A 51 -22.25 -13.67 -15.92
C GLU A 51 -22.10 -14.96 -16.73
N ALA A 52 -20.89 -15.21 -17.20
CA ALA A 52 -20.51 -16.43 -17.92
C ALA A 52 -19.59 -17.33 -17.10
N GLU A 53 -18.98 -16.78 -16.05
CA GLU A 53 -18.03 -17.47 -15.16
C GLU A 53 -18.77 -18.10 -13.97
N PRO A 54 -18.32 -19.26 -13.45
CA PRO A 54 -18.87 -19.83 -12.23
C PRO A 54 -18.71 -18.87 -11.05
N GLY A 55 -19.83 -18.54 -10.38
CA GLY A 55 -19.83 -17.75 -9.16
C GLY A 55 -19.34 -18.53 -7.93
N ILE A 56 -18.89 -17.79 -6.93
CA ILE A 56 -18.51 -18.29 -5.61
C ILE A 56 -19.74 -18.18 -4.69
N PRO A 57 -20.30 -19.29 -4.19
CA PRO A 57 -21.51 -19.25 -3.38
C PRO A 57 -21.25 -18.58 -2.02
N VAL A 58 -22.20 -17.77 -1.56
CA VAL A 58 -22.17 -17.12 -0.25
C VAL A 58 -22.97 -17.97 0.74
N LYS A 59 -22.28 -18.60 1.68
CA LYS A 59 -22.90 -19.54 2.65
C LYS A 59 -23.18 -18.94 4.02
N ASP A 60 -22.57 -17.79 4.31
CA ASP A 60 -22.68 -17.14 5.61
C ASP A 60 -24.05 -16.49 5.78
N GLN A 61 -24.76 -16.89 6.83
CA GLN A 61 -26.13 -16.42 7.08
C GLN A 61 -26.20 -14.92 7.33
N LEU A 62 -25.21 -14.33 8.01
CA LEU A 62 -25.19 -12.89 8.27
C LEU A 62 -24.99 -12.12 6.96
N VAL A 63 -24.12 -12.61 6.08
CA VAL A 63 -23.96 -12.00 4.74
C VAL A 63 -25.27 -12.08 3.95
N VAL A 64 -25.93 -13.24 3.93
CA VAL A 64 -27.21 -13.40 3.24
C VAL A 64 -28.29 -12.50 3.85
N GLU A 65 -28.38 -12.40 5.17
CA GLU A 65 -29.34 -11.55 5.88
C GLU A 65 -29.14 -10.07 5.54
N LYS A 66 -27.89 -9.58 5.58
CA LYS A 66 -27.59 -8.16 5.37
C LYS A 66 -27.61 -7.75 3.89
N CYS A 67 -27.29 -8.67 2.98
CA CYS A 67 -27.12 -8.34 1.55
C CYS A 67 -28.26 -8.86 0.66
N GLY A 68 -28.98 -9.90 1.08
CA GLY A 68 -29.90 -10.68 0.23
C GLY A 68 -31.15 -9.95 -0.24
N SER A 69 -31.53 -8.86 0.42
CA SER A 69 -32.65 -8.00 -0.01
C SER A 69 -32.40 -7.31 -1.35
N CYS A 70 -31.14 -7.01 -1.66
CA CYS A 70 -30.72 -6.42 -2.93
C CYS A 70 -29.96 -7.42 -3.82
N HIS A 71 -29.23 -8.34 -3.20
CA HIS A 71 -28.43 -9.35 -3.88
C HIS A 71 -29.06 -10.72 -3.70
N THR A 72 -30.21 -10.96 -4.33
CA THR A 72 -30.95 -12.22 -4.18
C THR A 72 -30.11 -13.43 -4.59
N ALA A 73 -30.18 -14.49 -3.78
CA ALA A 73 -29.50 -15.75 -4.06
C ALA A 73 -30.12 -16.49 -5.25
N ASP A 74 -29.28 -16.99 -6.15
CA ASP A 74 -29.68 -17.96 -7.15
C ASP A 74 -29.80 -19.39 -6.55
N ALA A 75 -30.20 -20.36 -7.37
CA ALA A 75 -30.36 -21.76 -6.95
C ALA A 75 -29.04 -22.42 -6.50
N LYS A 76 -27.87 -21.82 -6.79
CA LYS A 76 -26.55 -22.29 -6.40
C LYS A 76 -26.03 -21.57 -5.14
N GLY A 77 -26.80 -20.63 -4.59
CA GLY A 77 -26.38 -19.80 -3.46
C GLY A 77 -25.45 -18.65 -3.85
N ASN A 78 -25.38 -18.29 -5.13
CA ASN A 78 -24.66 -17.10 -5.55
C ASN A 78 -25.52 -15.87 -5.30
N LEU A 79 -24.95 -14.85 -4.66
CA LEU A 79 -25.57 -13.53 -4.54
C LEU A 79 -25.08 -12.68 -5.72
N SER A 80 -26.00 -11.97 -6.38
CA SER A 80 -25.65 -11.09 -7.50
C SER A 80 -24.49 -10.16 -7.13
N ARG A 81 -23.55 -9.91 -8.06
CA ARG A 81 -22.32 -9.13 -7.84
C ARG A 81 -21.30 -9.79 -6.89
N ILE A 82 -21.70 -10.06 -5.65
CA ILE A 82 -20.81 -10.52 -4.56
C ILE A 82 -20.08 -11.81 -4.96
N SER A 83 -20.79 -12.76 -5.56
CA SER A 83 -20.23 -14.06 -5.97
C SER A 83 -19.23 -14.00 -7.12
N TRP A 84 -19.04 -12.84 -7.77
CA TRP A 84 -18.15 -12.67 -8.93
C TRP A 84 -17.03 -11.66 -8.68
N VAL A 85 -16.77 -11.34 -7.42
CA VAL A 85 -15.63 -10.50 -7.01
C VAL A 85 -14.87 -11.12 -5.84
N ARG A 86 -13.55 -10.92 -5.80
CA ARG A 86 -12.70 -11.18 -4.64
C ARG A 86 -11.78 -9.99 -4.39
N THR A 87 -11.41 -9.76 -3.13
CA THR A 87 -10.54 -8.63 -2.76
C THR A 87 -9.91 -8.81 -1.37
N THR A 88 -9.08 -7.84 -0.97
CA THR A 88 -8.49 -7.73 0.37
C THR A 88 -9.57 -7.40 1.43
N PRO A 89 -9.25 -7.56 2.73
CA PRO A 89 -10.15 -7.13 3.80
C PRO A 89 -10.53 -5.64 3.70
N GLU A 90 -9.59 -4.79 3.30
CA GLU A 90 -9.82 -3.35 3.09
C GLU A 90 -10.78 -3.10 1.92
N GLY A 91 -10.67 -3.87 0.83
CA GLY A 91 -11.60 -3.78 -0.29
C GLY A 91 -13.03 -4.17 0.10
N TRP A 92 -13.18 -5.20 0.95
CA TRP A 92 -14.48 -5.55 1.51
C TRP A 92 -15.03 -4.48 2.46
N ALA A 93 -14.18 -3.94 3.33
CA ALA A 93 -14.57 -2.83 4.22
C ALA A 93 -15.05 -1.62 3.42
N GLN A 94 -14.35 -1.28 2.34
CA GLN A 94 -14.71 -0.23 1.40
C GLN A 94 -16.09 -0.49 0.77
N VAL A 95 -16.36 -1.70 0.28
CA VAL A 95 -17.69 -2.02 -0.27
C VAL A 95 -18.79 -1.85 0.77
N ILE A 96 -18.60 -2.36 1.99
CA ILE A 96 -19.60 -2.24 3.06
C ILE A 96 -19.85 -0.78 3.42
N HIS A 97 -18.80 0.03 3.52
CA HIS A 97 -18.93 1.47 3.75
C HIS A 97 -19.75 2.15 2.63
N ARG A 98 -19.47 1.83 1.36
CA ARG A 98 -20.22 2.36 0.22
C ARG A 98 -21.70 1.97 0.29
N MET A 99 -21.99 0.71 0.61
CA MET A 99 -23.38 0.24 0.72
C MET A 99 -24.12 0.94 1.86
N SER A 100 -23.48 1.17 3.00
CA SER A 100 -24.10 1.92 4.10
C SER A 100 -24.33 3.38 3.76
N ARG A 101 -23.38 4.01 3.07
CA ARG A 101 -23.43 5.45 2.74
C ARG A 101 -24.38 5.78 1.59
N LEU A 102 -24.32 5.02 0.51
CA LEU A 102 -25.04 5.34 -0.72
C LEU A 102 -26.31 4.53 -0.93
N ASN A 103 -26.39 3.35 -0.32
CA ASN A 103 -27.47 2.39 -0.57
C ASN A 103 -28.28 2.05 0.69
N GLY A 104 -28.02 2.72 1.82
CA GLY A 104 -28.81 2.60 3.04
C GLY A 104 -28.66 1.28 3.79
N LEU A 105 -27.57 0.53 3.57
CA LEU A 105 -27.30 -0.70 4.31
C LEU A 105 -27.17 -0.40 5.82
N SER A 106 -28.13 -0.90 6.60
CA SER A 106 -28.09 -0.87 8.06
C SER A 106 -27.30 -2.07 8.59
N ILE A 107 -26.14 -1.78 9.19
CA ILE A 107 -25.23 -2.79 9.73
C ILE A 107 -24.46 -2.20 10.90
N SER A 108 -24.35 -2.93 12.01
CA SER A 108 -23.53 -2.51 13.15
C SER A 108 -22.04 -2.74 12.88
N PRO A 109 -21.12 -2.07 13.61
CA PRO A 109 -19.69 -2.31 13.48
C PRO A 109 -19.27 -3.77 13.73
N VAL A 110 -19.96 -4.47 14.63
CA VAL A 110 -19.71 -5.88 14.95
C VAL A 110 -20.11 -6.77 13.78
N GLU A 111 -21.31 -6.55 13.22
CA GLU A 111 -21.78 -7.28 12.04
C GLU A 111 -20.92 -6.98 10.82
N ALA A 112 -20.51 -5.73 10.59
CA ALA A 112 -19.63 -5.36 9.49
C ALA A 112 -18.29 -6.08 9.58
N LYS A 113 -17.66 -6.13 10.77
CA LYS A 113 -16.43 -6.90 11.00
C LYS A 113 -16.64 -8.39 10.69
N ALA A 114 -17.77 -8.97 11.10
CA ALA A 114 -18.09 -10.38 10.84
C ALA A 114 -18.31 -10.66 9.34
N VAL A 115 -19.05 -9.79 8.63
CA VAL A 115 -19.25 -9.87 7.18
C VAL A 115 -17.92 -9.76 6.43
N ILE A 116 -17.07 -8.78 6.77
CA ILE A 116 -15.75 -8.61 6.15
C ILE A 116 -14.90 -9.86 6.38
N ARG A 117 -14.92 -10.44 7.59
CA ARG A 117 -14.19 -11.68 7.90
C ARG A 117 -14.66 -12.84 7.04
N SER A 118 -15.97 -13.02 6.92
CA SER A 118 -16.59 -14.10 6.16
C SER A 118 -16.31 -13.99 4.65
N LEU A 119 -16.48 -12.78 4.10
CA LEU A 119 -16.18 -12.50 2.70
C LEU A 119 -14.68 -12.60 2.41
N SER A 120 -13.80 -12.16 3.31
CA SER A 120 -12.35 -12.34 3.12
C SER A 120 -11.94 -13.81 3.13
N ALA A 121 -12.64 -14.67 3.89
CA ALA A 121 -12.34 -16.10 3.93
C ALA A 121 -12.73 -16.83 2.63
N THR A 122 -13.81 -16.42 1.98
CA THR A 122 -14.39 -17.13 0.81
C THR A 122 -14.18 -16.42 -0.52
N HIS A 123 -14.02 -15.10 -0.47
CA HIS A 123 -13.83 -14.17 -1.58
C HIS A 123 -12.61 -13.28 -1.33
N GLY A 124 -11.56 -13.86 -0.75
CA GLY A 124 -10.28 -13.20 -0.49
C GLY A 124 -9.30 -13.29 -1.66
N LEU A 125 -8.10 -12.79 -1.42
CA LEU A 125 -6.96 -13.00 -2.30
C LEU A 125 -6.06 -14.12 -1.74
N ALA A 126 -5.34 -14.80 -2.63
CA ALA A 126 -4.21 -15.63 -2.21
C ALA A 126 -3.05 -14.73 -1.72
N PRO A 127 -2.15 -15.26 -0.86
CA PRO A 127 -0.96 -14.54 -0.43
C PRO A 127 -0.14 -13.95 -1.59
N GLU A 128 0.00 -14.70 -2.69
CA GLU A 128 0.73 -14.34 -3.90
C GLU A 128 0.01 -13.23 -4.69
N GLU A 129 -1.33 -13.22 -4.68
CA GLU A 129 -2.14 -12.18 -5.31
C GLU A 129 -2.09 -10.85 -4.55
N ALA A 130 -2.01 -10.92 -3.21
CA ALA A 130 -2.02 -9.74 -2.35
C ALA A 130 -0.63 -9.10 -2.20
N LYS A 131 0.45 -9.90 -2.21
CA LYS A 131 1.81 -9.43 -1.97
C LYS A 131 2.23 -8.21 -2.82
N PRO A 132 1.98 -8.17 -4.15
CA PRO A 132 2.39 -7.05 -4.99
C PRO A 132 1.68 -5.73 -4.70
N VAL A 133 0.55 -5.76 -3.98
CA VAL A 133 -0.27 -4.57 -3.68
C VAL A 133 -0.28 -4.22 -2.19
N MET A 134 0.54 -4.88 -1.37
CA MET A 134 0.57 -4.69 0.09
C MET A 134 0.91 -3.26 0.51
N TYR A 135 1.60 -2.49 -0.34
CA TYR A 135 1.87 -1.08 -0.08
C TYR A 135 0.60 -0.24 0.11
N LEU A 136 -0.51 -0.64 -0.51
CA LEU A 136 -1.81 0.04 -0.37
C LEU A 136 -2.40 -0.10 1.04
N PRO A 137 -2.66 -1.31 1.59
CA PRO A 137 -3.15 -1.46 2.96
C PRO A 137 -2.09 -1.12 4.02
N GLU A 138 -0.80 -1.04 3.67
CA GLU A 138 0.27 -0.51 4.52
C GLU A 138 0.32 1.03 4.51
N HIS A 139 -0.47 1.69 3.65
CA HIS A 139 -0.48 3.13 3.45
C HIS A 139 0.91 3.70 3.16
N ARG A 140 1.66 3.03 2.29
CA ARG A 140 2.93 3.54 1.78
C ARG A 140 2.65 4.43 0.58
N LEU A 141 3.21 5.62 0.60
CA LEU A 141 3.29 6.45 -0.59
C LEU A 141 4.53 6.01 -1.38
N ILE A 142 4.31 5.44 -2.56
CA ILE A 142 5.36 4.97 -3.45
C ILE A 142 5.12 5.49 -4.86
N ASP A 143 6.17 5.47 -5.68
CA ASP A 143 6.02 5.55 -7.13
C ASP A 143 5.60 4.18 -7.68
N GLU A 144 4.46 4.13 -8.37
CA GLU A 144 3.89 2.89 -8.92
C GLU A 144 4.55 2.55 -10.26
N THR A 145 5.68 1.84 -10.18
CA THR A 145 6.46 1.39 -11.34
C THR A 145 5.84 0.20 -12.07
N ASN A 146 4.77 -0.39 -11.52
CA ASN A 146 4.06 -1.55 -12.07
C ASN A 146 2.93 -1.17 -13.05
N ILE A 147 2.74 0.11 -13.35
CA ILE A 147 1.77 0.56 -14.35
C ILE A 147 2.37 0.30 -15.74
N PRO A 148 1.73 -0.52 -16.59
CA PRO A 148 2.35 -1.03 -17.82
C PRO A 148 2.56 0.04 -18.90
N ASN A 149 1.71 1.08 -18.93
CA ASN A 149 1.79 2.19 -19.89
C ASN A 149 0.85 3.34 -19.51
N GLU A 150 0.98 4.46 -20.23
CA GLU A 150 0.20 5.68 -19.99
C GLU A 150 -1.28 5.53 -20.32
N THR A 151 -1.65 4.69 -21.29
CA THR A 151 -3.07 4.41 -21.59
C THR A 151 -3.79 3.79 -20.39
N ILE A 152 -3.13 2.87 -19.70
CA ILE A 152 -3.65 2.22 -18.48
C ILE A 152 -3.54 3.17 -17.29
N ARG A 153 -2.46 3.95 -17.16
CA ARG A 153 -2.34 5.00 -16.12
C ARG A 153 -3.53 5.95 -16.15
N GLN A 154 -3.83 6.48 -17.34
CA GLN A 154 -4.93 7.40 -17.58
C GLN A 154 -6.29 6.81 -17.17
N SER A 155 -6.50 5.52 -17.40
CA SER A 155 -7.80 4.88 -17.18
C SER A 155 -7.98 4.37 -15.75
N CYS A 156 -6.90 3.99 -15.06
CA CYS A 156 -7.00 3.25 -13.81
C CYS A 156 -6.23 3.85 -12.64
N ALA A 157 -5.35 4.83 -12.88
CA ALA A 157 -4.44 5.38 -11.88
C ALA A 157 -4.43 6.92 -11.79
N SER A 158 -5.28 7.63 -12.54
CA SER A 158 -5.33 9.11 -12.50
C SER A 158 -6.00 9.69 -11.24
N CYS A 159 -6.81 8.89 -10.53
CA CYS A 159 -7.58 9.36 -9.37
C CYS A 159 -7.19 8.69 -8.06
N HIS A 160 -6.73 7.44 -8.11
CA HIS A 160 -6.30 6.65 -6.97
C HIS A 160 -5.16 5.72 -7.41
N ALA A 161 -4.45 5.14 -6.44
CA ALA A 161 -3.39 4.17 -6.70
C ALA A 161 -3.84 3.05 -7.66
N PHE A 162 -2.96 2.62 -8.55
CA PHE A 162 -3.14 1.46 -9.42
C PHE A 162 -3.19 0.14 -8.65
N ALA A 163 -2.60 0.06 -7.45
CA ALA A 163 -2.85 -1.04 -6.52
C ALA A 163 -4.34 -1.22 -6.21
N GLN A 164 -5.15 -0.16 -6.26
CA GLN A 164 -6.57 -0.25 -5.95
C GLN A 164 -7.25 -1.27 -6.87
N PRO A 165 -7.30 -1.13 -8.21
CA PRO A 165 -7.88 -2.16 -9.07
C PRO A 165 -7.14 -3.51 -8.99
N LEU A 166 -5.80 -3.52 -8.83
CA LEU A 166 -5.04 -4.77 -8.71
C LEU A 166 -5.29 -5.53 -7.40
N SER A 167 -5.86 -4.89 -6.39
CA SER A 167 -6.33 -5.53 -5.14
C SER A 167 -7.69 -6.24 -5.30
N TRP A 168 -8.22 -6.33 -6.52
CA TRP A 168 -9.46 -7.03 -6.84
C TRP A 168 -9.22 -8.13 -7.88
N ARG A 169 -10.10 -9.11 -7.86
CA ARG A 169 -10.24 -10.16 -8.88
C ARG A 169 -11.71 -10.23 -9.23
N ARG A 170 -12.07 -10.08 -10.51
CA ARG A 170 -13.47 -9.97 -10.93
C ARG A 170 -13.73 -10.73 -12.21
N SER A 171 -14.98 -11.15 -12.40
CA SER A 171 -15.41 -11.68 -13.69
C SER A 171 -15.35 -10.57 -14.75
N LYS A 172 -15.40 -10.95 -16.02
CA LYS A 172 -15.48 -9.98 -17.12
C LYS A 172 -16.71 -9.06 -17.01
N ALA A 173 -17.84 -9.61 -16.58
CA ALA A 173 -19.07 -8.83 -16.39
C ALA A 173 -18.92 -7.83 -15.23
N GLU A 174 -18.32 -8.25 -14.11
CA GLU A 174 -18.08 -7.38 -12.96
C GLU A 174 -17.07 -6.26 -13.22
N TRP A 175 -16.05 -6.48 -14.05
CA TRP A 175 -15.17 -5.39 -14.51
C TRP A 175 -15.93 -4.36 -15.36
N SER A 176 -16.78 -4.82 -16.28
CA SER A 176 -17.63 -3.93 -17.08
C SER A 176 -18.62 -3.14 -16.22
N LEU A 177 -19.22 -3.77 -15.22
CA LEU A 177 -20.12 -3.10 -14.28
C LEU A 177 -19.38 -2.11 -13.38
N LEU A 178 -18.14 -2.40 -12.98
CA LEU A 178 -17.31 -1.44 -12.24
C LEU A 178 -17.02 -0.19 -13.08
N ARG A 179 -16.68 -0.35 -14.36
CA ARG A 179 -16.51 0.79 -15.28
C ARG A 179 -17.79 1.64 -15.34
N ASN A 180 -18.95 0.99 -15.50
CA ASN A 180 -20.23 1.69 -15.56
C ASN A 180 -20.52 2.44 -14.24
N LEU A 181 -20.17 1.84 -13.09
CA LEU A 181 -20.29 2.49 -11.78
C LEU A 181 -19.44 3.77 -11.71
N HIS A 182 -18.19 3.74 -12.17
CA HIS A 182 -17.34 4.93 -12.17
C HIS A 182 -17.91 6.06 -13.03
N VAL A 183 -18.39 5.74 -14.23
CA VAL A 183 -19.02 6.73 -15.12
C VAL A 183 -20.31 7.30 -14.50
N ALA A 184 -21.11 6.44 -13.86
CA ALA A 184 -22.36 6.87 -13.24
C ALA A 184 -22.16 7.77 -12.02
N LEU A 185 -21.12 7.51 -11.22
CA LEU A 185 -20.82 8.30 -10.02
C LEU A 185 -19.96 9.53 -10.32
N TYR A 186 -19.12 9.48 -11.35
CA TYR A 186 -18.12 10.50 -11.63
C TYR A 186 -18.07 10.87 -13.11
N SER A 187 -18.62 12.04 -13.45
CA SER A 187 -18.49 12.60 -14.81
C SER A 187 -17.04 12.77 -15.27
N GLN A 188 -16.12 13.01 -14.32
CA GLN A 188 -14.69 13.07 -14.60
C GLN A 188 -14.12 11.71 -15.04
N ALA A 189 -14.65 10.59 -14.55
CA ALA A 189 -14.21 9.28 -15.01
C ALA A 189 -14.57 9.07 -16.48
N ASP A 190 -15.78 9.45 -16.92
CA ASP A 190 -16.18 9.37 -18.34
C ASP A 190 -15.26 10.22 -19.23
N ALA A 191 -14.95 11.45 -18.80
CA ALA A 191 -14.03 12.32 -19.52
C ALA A 191 -12.63 11.68 -19.64
N GLN A 192 -12.09 11.13 -18.54
CA GLN A 192 -10.76 10.52 -18.55
C GLN A 192 -10.72 9.22 -19.39
N TYR A 193 -11.78 8.42 -19.37
CA TYR A 193 -11.90 7.17 -20.13
C TYR A 193 -11.93 7.37 -21.64
N ARG A 194 -12.39 8.54 -22.09
CA ARG A 194 -12.51 8.89 -23.52
C ARG A 194 -11.36 9.76 -24.04
N ARG A 195 -10.59 10.38 -23.14
CA ARG A 195 -9.49 11.27 -23.52
C ARG A 195 -8.38 10.48 -24.20
N ALA A 196 -8.08 10.81 -25.45
CA ALA A 196 -6.97 10.19 -26.18
C ALA A 196 -5.65 10.35 -25.43
N VAL A 197 -4.86 9.27 -25.40
CA VAL A 197 -3.51 9.23 -24.84
C VAL A 197 -2.52 8.98 -25.96
N ASP A 198 -1.47 9.79 -25.99
CA ASP A 198 -0.29 9.57 -26.82
C ASP A 198 0.63 8.58 -26.10
N ASP A 199 0.47 7.32 -26.44
CA ASP A 199 1.19 6.21 -25.82
C ASP A 199 1.89 5.40 -26.92
N PRO A 200 3.23 5.51 -27.05
CA PRO A 200 3.98 4.84 -28.11
C PRO A 200 4.03 3.32 -27.93
N SER A 201 3.65 2.79 -26.76
CA SER A 201 3.59 1.35 -26.51
C SER A 201 2.33 0.70 -27.08
N GLN A 202 1.31 1.49 -27.43
CA GLN A 202 0.08 0.97 -28.01
C GLN A 202 0.26 0.67 -29.50
N PRO A 203 -0.23 -0.49 -30.00
CA PRO A 203 -0.20 -0.79 -31.42
C PRO A 203 -0.91 0.29 -32.23
N ALA A 204 -0.32 0.68 -33.36
CA ALA A 204 -1.00 1.55 -34.31
C ALA A 204 -2.27 0.84 -34.82
N PRO A 205 -3.44 1.50 -34.82
CA PRO A 205 -4.63 0.91 -35.39
C PRO A 205 -4.40 0.65 -36.89
N ALA A 206 -5.00 -0.42 -37.41
CA ALA A 206 -4.97 -0.71 -38.84
C ALA A 206 -5.53 0.49 -39.65
N PRO A 207 -5.10 0.70 -40.90
CA PRO A 207 -5.65 1.77 -41.73
C PRO A 207 -7.18 1.72 -41.79
N GLY A 208 -7.84 2.81 -41.38
CA GLY A 208 -9.31 2.91 -41.33
C GLY A 208 -9.97 2.36 -40.07
N ALA A 209 -9.22 1.75 -39.13
CA ALA A 209 -9.75 1.32 -37.84
C ALA A 209 -9.75 2.49 -36.83
N THR A 210 -10.79 2.55 -36.00
CA THR A 210 -10.85 3.49 -34.87
C THR A 210 -9.87 3.02 -33.78
N LYS A 211 -9.07 3.94 -33.23
CA LYS A 211 -8.24 3.64 -32.05
C LYS A 211 -9.17 3.26 -30.89
N PRO A 212 -8.91 2.15 -30.17
CA PRO A 212 -9.72 1.80 -29.00
C PRO A 212 -9.65 2.91 -27.96
N LEU A 213 -10.72 3.10 -27.20
CA LEU A 213 -10.72 4.03 -26.09
C LEU A 213 -9.74 3.53 -25.01
N PRO A 214 -9.08 4.43 -24.26
CA PRO A 214 -8.19 4.04 -23.17
C PRO A 214 -8.82 3.04 -22.20
N VAL A 215 -10.11 3.23 -21.86
CA VAL A 215 -10.83 2.33 -20.97
C VAL A 215 -11.04 0.93 -21.55
N GLU A 216 -11.16 0.78 -22.87
CA GLU A 216 -11.31 -0.53 -23.51
C GLU A 216 -10.00 -1.33 -23.39
N VAL A 217 -8.87 -0.67 -23.66
CA VAL A 217 -7.53 -1.24 -23.45
C VAL A 217 -7.34 -1.63 -21.98
N ALA A 218 -7.75 -0.77 -21.06
CA ALA A 218 -7.66 -1.05 -19.63
C ALA A 218 -8.56 -2.22 -19.20
N MET A 219 -9.78 -2.36 -19.74
CA MET A 219 -10.64 -3.49 -19.44
C MET A 219 -10.06 -4.81 -19.96
N ASP A 220 -9.47 -4.83 -21.15
CA ASP A 220 -8.78 -6.02 -21.67
C ASP A 220 -7.58 -6.40 -20.78
N TYR A 221 -6.82 -5.41 -20.31
CA TYR A 221 -5.76 -5.63 -19.33
C TYR A 221 -6.30 -6.21 -18.02
N MET A 222 -7.33 -5.62 -17.42
CA MET A 222 -7.89 -6.08 -16.14
C MET A 222 -8.51 -7.47 -16.24
N ASN A 223 -9.21 -7.78 -17.33
CA ASN A 223 -9.76 -9.11 -17.58
C ASN A 223 -8.67 -10.19 -17.68
N LYS A 224 -7.49 -9.83 -18.19
CA LYS A 224 -6.35 -10.75 -18.31
C LYS A 224 -5.55 -10.87 -17.00
N HIS A 225 -5.31 -9.76 -16.32
CA HIS A 225 -4.37 -9.69 -15.19
C HIS A 225 -5.04 -9.75 -13.81
N ALA A 226 -6.35 -9.55 -13.74
CA ALA A 226 -7.13 -9.63 -12.51
C ALA A 226 -8.48 -10.38 -12.69
N PRO A 227 -8.49 -11.59 -13.31
CA PRO A 227 -9.69 -12.39 -13.47
C PRO A 227 -10.20 -12.95 -12.14
N LEU A 228 -11.48 -13.31 -12.06
CA LEU A 228 -12.09 -13.90 -10.85
C LEU A 228 -11.37 -15.17 -10.41
N ALA A 229 -11.19 -16.11 -11.34
CA ALA A 229 -10.53 -17.38 -11.11
C ALA A 229 -9.04 -17.30 -11.46
N THR A 230 -8.19 -17.69 -10.51
CA THR A 230 -6.73 -17.72 -10.69
C THR A 230 -6.16 -19.06 -10.17
N PRO A 231 -5.04 -19.53 -10.73
CA PRO A 231 -4.33 -20.70 -10.20
C PRO A 231 -3.90 -20.51 -8.74
N GLU A 232 -3.46 -19.31 -8.37
CA GLU A 232 -3.01 -18.95 -7.03
C GLU A 232 -4.14 -19.11 -6.00
N TRP A 233 -5.32 -18.56 -6.30
CA TRP A 233 -6.48 -18.71 -5.42
C TRP A 233 -6.96 -20.14 -5.32
N SER A 234 -6.99 -20.87 -6.43
CA SER A 234 -7.39 -22.29 -6.45
C SER A 234 -6.47 -23.14 -5.59
N ALA A 235 -5.14 -22.92 -5.69
CA ALA A 235 -4.15 -23.60 -4.88
C ALA A 235 -4.23 -23.18 -3.40
N TRP A 236 -4.51 -21.91 -3.13
CA TRP A 236 -4.64 -21.40 -1.76
C TRP A 236 -5.88 -21.95 -1.07
N GLN A 237 -7.06 -21.92 -1.69
CA GLN A 237 -8.31 -22.43 -1.11
C GLN A 237 -8.18 -23.88 -0.62
N ALA A 238 -7.46 -24.73 -1.35
CA ALA A 238 -7.22 -26.12 -0.97
C ALA A 238 -6.34 -26.27 0.29
N ARG A 239 -5.58 -25.24 0.66
CA ARG A 239 -4.60 -25.26 1.75
C ARG A 239 -4.82 -24.18 2.81
N VAL A 240 -5.89 -23.38 2.71
CA VAL A 240 -6.26 -22.43 3.79
C VAL A 240 -6.40 -23.21 5.08
N GLN A 241 -5.69 -22.76 6.11
CA GLN A 241 -5.71 -23.32 7.45
C GLN A 241 -5.97 -22.21 8.47
N SER A 242 -6.39 -22.61 9.69
CA SER A 242 -6.35 -21.70 10.83
C SER A 242 -4.94 -21.12 10.98
N SER A 243 -4.88 -19.81 11.25
CA SER A 243 -3.63 -19.06 11.26
C SER A 243 -2.64 -19.59 12.30
N LYS A 244 -3.10 -20.01 13.48
CA LYS A 244 -2.28 -20.60 14.57
C LYS A 244 -0.97 -19.81 14.81
N LEU A 245 -1.05 -18.49 14.84
CA LEU A 245 0.11 -17.60 14.96
C LEU A 245 0.61 -17.44 16.40
N GLY A 246 -0.05 -18.05 17.38
CA GLY A 246 0.31 -17.96 18.79
C GLY A 246 1.79 -18.28 19.06
N GLY A 247 2.36 -17.58 20.05
CA GLY A 247 3.75 -17.72 20.47
C GLY A 247 4.56 -16.44 20.30
N ARG A 248 5.88 -16.58 20.37
CA ARG A 248 6.84 -15.48 20.33
C ARG A 248 7.38 -15.28 18.91
N TRP A 249 7.42 -14.01 18.50
CA TRP A 249 7.95 -13.55 17.22
C TRP A 249 9.04 -12.52 17.49
N LEU A 250 10.21 -12.74 16.90
CA LEU A 250 11.32 -11.80 16.94
C LEU A 250 11.03 -10.65 15.98
N VAL A 251 11.21 -9.43 16.44
CA VAL A 251 10.95 -8.21 15.68
C VAL A 251 12.26 -7.59 15.24
N SER A 252 12.37 -7.28 13.95
CA SER A 252 13.33 -6.30 13.41
C SER A 252 12.52 -5.20 12.75
N ALA A 253 12.68 -3.96 13.22
CA ALA A 253 11.94 -2.82 12.73
C ALA A 253 12.86 -1.64 12.40
N SER A 254 12.46 -0.79 11.46
CA SER A 254 13.11 0.48 11.17
C SER A 254 12.09 1.60 11.15
N LEU A 255 12.39 2.72 11.81
CA LEU A 255 11.55 3.91 11.83
C LEU A 255 12.38 5.09 11.29
N PRO A 256 12.00 5.67 10.14
CA PRO A 256 12.71 6.81 9.59
C PRO A 256 12.92 7.93 10.64
N GLY A 257 14.13 8.46 10.71
CA GLY A 257 14.52 9.51 11.67
C GLY A 257 14.76 9.02 13.11
N LYS A 258 14.46 7.75 13.42
CA LYS A 258 14.67 7.13 14.74
C LYS A 258 15.58 5.88 14.68
N GLY A 259 15.83 5.35 13.49
CA GLY A 259 16.71 4.20 13.28
C GLY A 259 16.06 2.85 13.52
N LYS A 260 16.91 1.83 13.75
CA LYS A 260 16.49 0.43 13.88
C LYS A 260 16.07 0.08 15.31
N TYR A 261 15.13 -0.85 15.40
CA TYR A 261 14.63 -1.44 16.62
C TYR A 261 14.67 -2.96 16.51
N VAL A 262 14.98 -3.63 17.61
CA VAL A 262 14.89 -5.10 17.72
C VAL A 262 14.12 -5.48 18.97
N GLY A 263 13.49 -6.64 18.96
CA GLY A 263 12.84 -7.14 20.16
C GLY A 263 11.87 -8.28 19.86
N GLU A 264 10.71 -8.26 20.52
CA GLU A 264 9.75 -9.35 20.42
C GLU A 264 8.30 -8.87 20.41
N MET A 265 7.47 -9.67 19.76
CA MET A 265 6.01 -9.62 19.76
C MET A 265 5.49 -10.99 20.21
N VAL A 266 4.75 -11.00 21.31
CA VAL A 266 4.08 -12.20 21.82
C VAL A 266 2.62 -12.15 21.40
N LEU A 267 2.19 -13.17 20.66
CA LEU A 267 0.81 -13.38 20.22
C LEU A 267 0.13 -14.41 21.13
N ALA A 268 -0.90 -14.00 21.85
CA ALA A 268 -1.74 -14.90 22.63
C ALA A 268 -3.12 -15.05 21.95
N PRO A 269 -3.60 -16.28 21.68
CA PRO A 269 -4.94 -16.48 21.14
C PRO A 269 -6.01 -15.82 22.03
N ALA A 270 -6.97 -15.14 21.40
CA ALA A 270 -8.12 -14.54 22.06
C ALA A 270 -9.39 -15.39 21.84
N ALA A 271 -10.57 -14.79 22.04
CA ALA A 271 -11.86 -15.50 22.07
C ALA A 271 -12.22 -16.30 20.79
N SER A 272 -11.61 -15.99 19.65
CA SER A 272 -11.73 -16.78 18.42
C SER A 272 -10.35 -17.17 17.90
N GLY A 273 -10.25 -18.27 17.16
CA GLY A 273 -8.96 -18.85 16.77
C GLY A 273 -8.04 -17.97 15.91
N ASP A 274 -8.57 -16.91 15.27
CA ASP A 274 -7.77 -15.94 14.50
C ASP A 274 -7.79 -14.53 15.09
N ASP A 275 -8.33 -14.35 16.30
CA ASP A 275 -8.16 -13.12 17.08
C ASP A 275 -7.03 -13.33 18.10
N TYR A 276 -6.22 -12.30 18.32
CA TYR A 276 -5.04 -12.35 19.19
C TYR A 276 -4.93 -11.09 20.04
N SER A 277 -4.42 -11.23 21.26
CA SER A 277 -3.82 -10.12 21.99
C SER A 277 -2.32 -10.08 21.75
N THR A 278 -1.74 -8.88 21.81
CA THR A 278 -0.31 -8.66 21.53
C THR A 278 0.37 -7.96 22.69
N THR A 279 1.57 -8.44 23.04
CA THR A 279 2.52 -7.72 23.88
C THR A 279 3.80 -7.56 23.08
N ILE A 280 4.28 -6.32 22.94
CA ILE A 280 5.44 -5.98 22.12
C ILE A 280 6.47 -5.28 23.00
N SER A 281 7.74 -5.66 22.88
CA SER A 281 8.87 -4.96 23.48
C SER A 281 9.95 -4.75 22.43
N LEU A 282 10.36 -3.50 22.21
CA LEU A 282 11.38 -3.11 21.25
C LEU A 282 12.49 -2.33 21.95
N LYS A 283 13.74 -2.59 21.59
CA LYS A 283 14.92 -1.83 21.97
C LYS A 283 15.41 -1.03 20.77
N SER A 284 15.52 0.27 20.93
CA SER A 284 16.18 1.16 19.97
C SER A 284 17.66 0.82 19.89
N LEU A 285 18.15 0.60 18.68
CA LEU A 285 19.58 0.40 18.43
C LEU A 285 20.35 1.72 18.30
N ALA A 286 19.65 2.85 18.23
CA ALA A 286 20.26 4.17 18.18
C ALA A 286 20.67 4.69 19.56
N ASP A 287 19.82 4.49 20.58
CA ASP A 287 20.02 5.05 21.93
C ASP A 287 19.82 4.05 23.08
N GLY A 288 19.42 2.80 22.77
CA GLY A 288 19.19 1.76 23.77
C GLY A 288 17.87 1.87 24.54
N SER A 289 17.03 2.87 24.24
CA SER A 289 15.71 3.03 24.86
C SER A 289 14.79 1.85 24.56
N THR A 290 13.81 1.60 25.43
CA THR A 290 12.84 0.51 25.27
C THR A 290 11.43 1.05 25.05
N LEU A 291 10.74 0.52 24.05
CA LEU A 291 9.36 0.80 23.72
C LEU A 291 8.53 -0.46 24.01
N THR A 292 7.57 -0.37 24.92
CA THR A 292 6.66 -1.48 25.24
C THR A 292 5.24 -1.13 24.81
N ARG A 293 4.55 -2.05 24.14
CA ARG A 293 3.20 -1.85 23.59
C ARG A 293 2.30 -3.02 23.93
N LYS A 294 1.01 -2.74 24.10
CA LYS A 294 -0.04 -3.75 24.18
C LYS A 294 -1.06 -3.51 23.10
N GLY A 295 -1.63 -4.59 22.58
CA GLY A 295 -2.52 -4.49 21.45
C GLY A 295 -3.39 -5.72 21.22
N LYS A 296 -4.03 -5.72 20.06
CA LYS A 296 -4.87 -6.78 19.57
C LYS A 296 -4.73 -6.86 18.06
N GLY A 297 -4.95 -8.03 17.50
CA GLY A 297 -5.02 -8.17 16.06
C GLY A 297 -5.82 -9.39 15.66
N LEU A 298 -6.04 -9.49 14.36
CA LEU A 298 -6.79 -10.57 13.79
C LEU A 298 -6.24 -10.93 12.40
N VAL A 299 -6.43 -12.18 12.01
CA VAL A 299 -5.95 -12.69 10.72
C VAL A 299 -7.12 -12.92 9.77
N TYR A 300 -7.06 -12.30 8.59
CA TYR A 300 -7.95 -12.58 7.47
C TYR A 300 -7.29 -13.57 6.51
N THR A 301 -8.11 -14.47 5.95
CA THR A 301 -7.71 -15.38 4.86
C THR A 301 -6.48 -16.26 5.18
N GLY A 302 -6.16 -16.42 6.47
CA GLY A 302 -5.04 -17.24 6.98
C GLY A 302 -3.66 -16.57 7.00
N TYR A 303 -3.50 -15.37 6.44
CA TYR A 303 -2.19 -14.69 6.32
C TYR A 303 -2.21 -13.17 6.53
N ALA A 304 -3.33 -12.49 6.29
CA ALA A 304 -3.41 -11.04 6.31
C ALA A 304 -3.73 -10.53 7.72
N TRP A 305 -2.70 -10.11 8.44
CA TRP A 305 -2.84 -9.58 9.81
C TRP A 305 -3.25 -8.12 9.80
N ARG A 306 -4.24 -7.79 10.63
CA ARG A 306 -4.62 -6.41 10.97
C ARG A 306 -4.64 -6.26 12.48
N GLY A 307 -3.80 -5.36 12.99
CA GLY A 307 -3.63 -5.12 14.41
C GLY A 307 -3.69 -3.66 14.79
N THR A 308 -3.81 -3.42 16.09
CA THR A 308 -3.53 -2.13 16.72
C THR A 308 -2.76 -2.35 18.01
N SER A 309 -1.82 -1.45 18.31
CA SER A 309 -1.08 -1.45 19.57
C SER A 309 -0.71 -0.04 20.00
N ALA A 310 -0.58 0.17 21.32
CA ALA A 310 -0.21 1.45 21.91
C ALA A 310 0.69 1.24 23.15
N SER A 311 1.46 2.25 23.52
CA SER A 311 2.28 2.26 24.74
C SER A 311 1.54 2.83 25.96
N GLY A 312 0.43 3.53 25.71
CA GLY A 312 -0.32 4.26 26.73
C GLY A 312 -1.31 5.24 26.08
N PRO A 313 -1.75 6.27 26.81
CA PRO A 313 -2.55 7.37 26.28
C PRO A 313 -1.82 8.16 25.18
N GLU A 314 -2.60 8.81 24.31
CA GLU A 314 -2.06 9.68 23.26
C GLU A 314 -1.23 10.84 23.85
N GLY A 315 -0.08 11.10 23.25
CA GLY A 315 0.82 12.21 23.58
C GLY A 315 0.76 13.34 22.55
N ALA A 316 1.77 14.23 22.58
CA ALA A 316 1.75 15.48 21.82
C ALA A 316 2.78 15.53 20.67
N ARG A 317 3.79 14.64 20.68
CA ARG A 317 4.87 14.67 19.69
C ARG A 317 4.48 13.81 18.48
N PRO A 318 4.31 14.40 17.27
CA PRO A 318 3.73 13.69 16.13
C PRO A 318 4.57 12.50 15.64
N ASP A 319 5.90 12.56 15.81
CA ASP A 319 6.86 11.55 15.35
C ASP A 319 7.29 10.57 16.46
N ALA A 320 6.74 10.68 17.68
CA ALA A 320 7.12 9.84 18.81
C ALA A 320 6.23 8.59 18.87
N PRO A 321 6.75 7.38 18.58
CA PRO A 321 5.92 6.18 18.53
C PRO A 321 5.28 5.81 19.88
N GLU A 322 5.84 6.24 21.00
CA GLU A 322 5.27 6.06 22.33
C GLU A 322 4.01 6.91 22.58
N ASP A 323 3.85 8.02 21.86
CA ASP A 323 2.74 8.99 22.01
C ASP A 323 1.50 8.58 21.18
N HIS A 324 1.55 7.49 20.40
CA HIS A 324 0.49 7.17 19.43
C HIS A 324 0.06 5.70 19.44
N GLU A 325 -1.25 5.48 19.25
CA GLU A 325 -1.75 4.18 18.77
C GLU A 325 -1.25 3.94 17.33
N THR A 326 -0.70 2.74 17.09
CA THR A 326 -0.26 2.29 15.77
C THR A 326 -1.25 1.28 15.21
N ARG A 327 -1.60 1.45 13.93
CA ARG A 327 -2.25 0.40 13.13
C ARG A 327 -1.19 -0.50 12.52
N GLU A 328 -1.48 -1.79 12.45
CA GLU A 328 -0.54 -2.80 11.97
C GLU A 328 -1.15 -3.51 10.76
N THR A 329 -0.45 -3.46 9.63
CA THR A 329 -0.77 -4.24 8.44
C THR A 329 0.42 -5.14 8.15
N MET A 330 0.23 -6.45 8.26
CA MET A 330 1.29 -7.43 8.01
C MET A 330 0.81 -8.55 7.08
N TRP A 331 1.73 -9.03 6.24
CA TRP A 331 1.60 -10.26 5.47
C TRP A 331 2.40 -11.36 6.19
N PHE A 332 1.71 -12.39 6.70
CA PHE A 332 2.36 -13.57 7.26
C PHE A 332 2.65 -14.58 6.15
N SER A 333 3.82 -15.21 6.21
CA SER A 333 4.15 -16.27 5.28
C SER A 333 3.21 -17.47 5.45
N PRO A 334 2.81 -18.16 4.37
CA PRO A 334 1.97 -19.36 4.46
C PRO A 334 2.53 -20.47 5.36
N ASP A 335 3.85 -20.56 5.49
CA ASP A 335 4.53 -21.52 6.37
C ASP A 335 4.58 -21.07 7.84
N ARG A 336 4.14 -19.83 8.15
CA ARG A 336 4.04 -19.22 9.49
C ARG A 336 5.37 -19.08 10.20
N LYS A 337 6.45 -18.93 9.42
CA LYS A 337 7.81 -18.70 9.94
C LYS A 337 8.21 -17.23 9.91
N SER A 338 7.63 -16.41 9.04
CA SER A 338 7.94 -14.99 8.94
C SER A 338 6.71 -14.13 8.69
N ALA A 339 6.86 -12.83 8.90
CA ALA A 339 5.91 -11.84 8.43
C ALA A 339 6.63 -10.54 8.07
N GLU A 340 6.04 -9.75 7.19
CA GLU A 340 6.53 -8.43 6.83
C GLU A 340 5.37 -7.45 6.66
N GLY A 341 5.63 -6.17 6.92
CA GLY A 341 4.64 -5.13 6.72
C GLY A 341 4.98 -3.83 7.44
N ARG A 342 3.96 -3.09 7.85
CA ARG A 342 4.09 -1.74 8.41
C ARG A 342 3.23 -1.51 9.65
N TRP A 343 3.79 -0.86 10.66
CA TRP A 343 3.05 -0.34 11.81
C TRP A 343 3.05 1.19 11.77
N PHE A 344 1.89 1.82 11.58
CA PHE A 344 1.82 3.23 11.18
C PHE A 344 0.78 4.03 11.96
N TRP A 345 1.01 5.35 12.00
CA TRP A 345 0.15 6.34 12.65
C TRP A 345 0.24 7.68 11.91
N GLY A 346 -0.42 8.70 12.47
CA GLY A 346 -0.59 9.99 11.80
C GLY A 346 -1.87 10.01 10.97
N ASP A 347 -2.31 11.21 10.63
CA ASP A 347 -3.59 11.39 9.95
C ASP A 347 -3.52 11.08 8.45
N TYR A 348 -2.33 11.24 7.87
CA TYR A 348 -2.01 10.83 6.51
C TYR A 348 -1.22 9.51 6.46
N LYS A 349 -1.05 8.85 7.62
CA LYS A 349 -0.29 7.59 7.76
C LYS A 349 1.19 7.77 7.40
N GLU A 350 1.70 8.98 7.59
CA GLU A 350 3.04 9.41 7.20
C GLU A 350 4.15 8.81 8.08
N PHE A 351 3.84 8.46 9.33
CA PHE A 351 4.79 7.84 10.25
C PHE A 351 4.56 6.33 10.34
N GLY A 352 5.64 5.55 10.39
CA GLY A 352 5.51 4.12 10.65
C GLY A 352 6.82 3.36 10.68
N PHE A 353 6.77 2.22 11.35
CA PHE A 353 7.82 1.21 11.34
C PHE A 353 7.68 0.31 10.12
N ASP A 354 8.78 0.07 9.43
CA ASP A 354 8.94 -1.09 8.57
C ASP A 354 9.29 -2.29 9.43
N VAL A 355 8.53 -3.37 9.35
CA VAL A 355 8.62 -4.48 10.30
C VAL A 355 8.83 -5.80 9.59
N LYS A 356 9.81 -6.57 10.08
CA LYS A 356 9.99 -7.99 9.79
C LYS A 356 9.83 -8.79 11.08
N LEU A 357 9.07 -9.87 11.01
CA LEU A 357 8.88 -10.83 12.08
C LEU A 357 9.50 -12.17 11.69
N THR A 358 10.17 -12.81 12.63
CA THR A 358 10.62 -14.21 12.51
C THR A 358 10.08 -14.99 13.69
N ARG A 359 9.43 -16.13 13.45
CA ARG A 359 8.92 -16.98 14.53
C ARG A 359 10.11 -17.48 15.37
N ALA A 360 10.05 -17.28 16.68
CA ALA A 360 11.11 -17.74 17.57
C ALA A 360 11.19 -19.29 17.55
N SER A 361 12.41 -19.81 17.65
CA SER A 361 12.69 -21.25 17.63
C SER A 361 13.76 -21.59 18.67
N ALA A 362 14.07 -22.88 18.81
CA ALA A 362 15.20 -23.31 19.64
C ALA A 362 16.56 -23.14 18.94
N GLU A 363 16.56 -22.97 17.61
CA GLU A 363 17.77 -22.74 16.83
C GLU A 363 18.16 -21.25 16.89
N PRO A 364 19.49 -20.95 16.93
CA PRO A 364 19.98 -19.58 16.86
C PRO A 364 19.35 -18.84 15.67
N THR A 365 18.90 -17.61 15.86
CA THR A 365 18.29 -16.80 14.81
C THR A 365 18.84 -15.38 14.86
N VAL A 366 19.42 -14.88 13.77
CA VAL A 366 19.90 -13.50 13.65
C VAL A 366 18.81 -12.62 13.02
N THR A 367 18.48 -11.50 13.66
CA THR A 367 17.45 -10.57 13.18
C THR A 367 18.00 -9.19 12.80
N ALA A 368 19.13 -8.77 13.36
CA ALA A 368 19.80 -7.54 12.96
C ALA A 368 21.30 -7.56 13.24
N VAL A 369 22.01 -6.65 12.57
CA VAL A 369 23.45 -6.39 12.75
C VAL A 369 23.70 -4.88 12.87
N MET A 370 24.65 -4.50 13.72
CA MET A 370 25.15 -3.13 13.88
C MET A 370 26.70 -3.11 13.97
N PRO A 371 27.39 -2.06 13.48
CA PRO A 371 26.85 -0.94 12.72
C PRO A 371 26.27 -1.37 11.37
N GLY A 372 25.52 -0.48 10.75
CA GLY A 372 24.87 -0.72 9.45
C GLY A 372 25.81 -0.85 8.26
N GLY A 373 27.12 -0.77 8.45
CA GLY A 373 28.12 -1.04 7.41
C GLY A 373 29.55 -1.10 7.96
N LEU A 374 30.44 -1.78 7.24
CA LEU A 374 31.85 -1.95 7.57
C LEU A 374 32.75 -1.48 6.43
N LYS A 375 33.68 -0.58 6.75
CA LYS A 375 34.65 -0.08 5.78
C LYS A 375 35.79 -1.09 5.57
N ILE A 376 36.17 -1.35 4.32
CA ILE A 376 37.30 -2.22 4.00
C ILE A 376 38.59 -1.75 4.67
N GLY A 377 39.48 -2.70 4.98
CA GLY A 377 40.73 -2.44 5.67
C GLY A 377 40.61 -2.07 7.16
N THR A 378 39.39 -1.93 7.70
CA THR A 378 39.19 -1.67 9.13
C THR A 378 39.67 -2.85 9.97
N LYS A 379 40.42 -2.56 11.04
CA LYS A 379 40.85 -3.56 12.03
C LYS A 379 40.18 -3.28 13.37
N GLY A 380 39.76 -4.34 14.05
CA GLY A 380 39.16 -4.25 15.38
C GLY A 380 37.78 -3.59 15.43
N ALA A 381 37.00 -3.63 14.35
CA ALA A 381 35.65 -3.07 14.34
C ALA A 381 34.75 -3.79 15.36
N THR A 382 33.95 -3.04 16.12
CA THR A 382 32.95 -3.65 17.00
C THR A 382 31.67 -3.90 16.21
N VAL A 383 31.25 -5.17 16.12
CA VAL A 383 30.01 -5.60 15.47
C VAL A 383 29.10 -6.24 16.50
N ARG A 384 27.81 -5.88 16.51
CA ARG A 384 26.79 -6.46 17.37
C ARG A 384 25.79 -7.21 16.52
N LEU A 385 25.57 -8.48 16.86
CA LEU A 385 24.52 -9.30 16.29
C LEU A 385 23.37 -9.36 17.29
N TYR A 386 22.16 -9.10 16.81
CA TYR A 386 20.92 -9.19 17.58
C TYR A 386 20.07 -10.33 17.06
N GLY A 387 19.41 -11.03 17.97
CA GLY A 387 18.69 -12.23 17.61
C GLY A 387 18.10 -12.95 18.80
N ASP A 388 18.06 -14.27 18.70
CA ASP A 388 17.54 -15.16 19.72
C ASP A 388 18.28 -16.51 19.72
N ALA A 389 18.24 -17.20 20.85
CA ALA A 389 18.81 -18.52 21.05
C ALA A 389 20.31 -18.65 20.67
N PHE A 390 21.10 -17.58 20.75
CA PHE A 390 22.55 -17.68 20.57
C PHE A 390 23.19 -18.54 21.68
N PRO A 391 24.15 -19.42 21.34
CA PRO A 391 24.79 -20.29 22.33
C PRO A 391 25.71 -19.49 23.26
N ALA A 392 25.71 -19.81 24.56
CA ALA A 392 26.57 -19.16 25.55
C ALA A 392 28.07 -19.33 25.27
N GLY A 393 28.45 -20.40 24.56
CA GLY A 393 29.82 -20.71 24.16
C GLY A 393 30.16 -20.32 22.72
N LEU A 394 29.45 -19.36 22.13
CA LEU A 394 29.64 -18.91 20.74
C LEU A 394 31.11 -18.58 20.46
N LYS A 395 31.70 -19.24 19.47
CA LYS A 395 33.09 -19.04 19.02
C LYS A 395 33.11 -18.24 17.73
N ALA A 396 34.25 -17.62 17.45
CA ALA A 396 34.44 -16.87 16.21
C ALA A 396 34.20 -17.72 14.95
N ALA A 397 34.59 -19.01 14.98
CA ALA A 397 34.38 -19.93 13.86
C ALA A 397 32.92 -20.33 13.61
N ASP A 398 32.02 -20.03 14.54
CA ASP A 398 30.58 -20.31 14.40
C ASP A 398 29.85 -19.19 13.64
N ILE A 399 30.56 -18.10 13.32
CA ILE A 399 30.03 -16.88 12.73
C ILE A 399 30.68 -16.66 11.36
N ASP A 400 29.84 -16.53 10.34
CA ASP A 400 30.27 -16.19 8.98
C ASP A 400 29.74 -14.81 8.61
N LEU A 401 30.63 -13.88 8.25
CA LEU A 401 30.29 -12.52 7.83
C LEU A 401 30.63 -12.28 6.35
N GLY A 402 30.91 -13.35 5.61
CA GLY A 402 31.27 -13.32 4.21
C GLY A 402 32.77 -13.14 3.94
N LYS A 403 33.12 -13.29 2.66
CA LYS A 403 34.51 -13.30 2.20
C LYS A 403 35.22 -11.98 2.50
N GLY A 404 36.34 -12.06 3.22
CA GLY A 404 37.16 -10.90 3.57
C GLY A 404 36.73 -10.18 4.85
N VAL A 405 35.75 -10.70 5.58
CA VAL A 405 35.32 -10.20 6.88
C VAL A 405 35.55 -11.29 7.93
N MET A 406 36.52 -11.07 8.82
CA MET A 406 36.97 -12.07 9.80
C MET A 406 36.54 -11.67 11.20
N VAL A 407 35.86 -12.57 11.92
CA VAL A 407 35.63 -12.41 13.37
C VAL A 407 36.91 -12.77 14.10
N SER A 408 37.59 -11.77 14.67
CA SER A 408 38.83 -12.00 15.43
C SER A 408 38.56 -12.38 16.88
N LYS A 409 37.44 -11.92 17.45
CA LYS A 409 37.06 -12.22 18.83
C LYS A 409 35.55 -12.13 19.06
N VAL A 410 34.99 -13.05 19.84
CA VAL A 410 33.68 -12.87 20.49
C VAL A 410 33.93 -12.22 21.85
N VAL A 411 33.51 -10.97 22.00
CA VAL A 411 33.69 -10.16 23.21
C VAL A 411 32.69 -10.57 24.29
N SER A 412 31.44 -10.74 23.89
CA SER A 412 30.38 -11.27 24.75
C SER A 412 29.32 -11.98 23.91
N ALA A 413 28.64 -12.94 24.51
CA ALA A 413 27.51 -13.63 23.91
C ALA A 413 26.43 -13.88 24.97
N SER A 414 25.20 -13.59 24.61
CA SER A 414 23.97 -13.89 25.34
C SER A 414 22.95 -14.41 24.34
N PRO A 415 21.85 -15.06 24.76
CA PRO A 415 20.86 -15.57 23.83
C PRO A 415 20.32 -14.52 22.84
N GLY A 416 20.26 -13.24 23.21
CA GLY A 416 19.70 -12.17 22.37
C GLY A 416 20.71 -11.20 21.74
N GLU A 417 21.97 -11.23 22.16
CA GLU A 417 23.00 -10.31 21.66
C GLU A 417 24.39 -10.96 21.72
N ALA A 418 25.15 -10.84 20.63
CA ALA A 418 26.58 -11.17 20.57
C ALA A 418 27.38 -9.94 20.14
N VAL A 419 28.45 -9.62 20.85
CA VAL A 419 29.37 -8.52 20.55
C VAL A 419 30.68 -9.10 20.05
N LEU A 420 31.13 -8.65 18.88
CA LEU A 420 32.23 -9.18 18.12
C LEU A 420 33.29 -8.10 17.88
N THR A 421 34.54 -8.54 17.78
CA THR A 421 35.63 -7.79 17.15
C THR A 421 35.85 -8.38 15.77
N VAL A 422 35.81 -7.52 14.74
CA VAL A 422 35.83 -7.91 13.32
C VAL A 422 36.93 -7.16 12.59
N ASP A 423 37.67 -7.89 11.76
CA ASP A 423 38.67 -7.35 10.85
C ASP A 423 38.17 -7.48 9.42
N VAL A 424 38.19 -6.38 8.68
CA VAL A 424 37.84 -6.34 7.25
C VAL A 424 39.13 -6.27 6.45
N ALA A 425 39.29 -7.17 5.49
CA ALA A 425 40.44 -7.15 4.58
C ALA A 425 40.39 -5.90 3.68
N ALA A 426 41.55 -5.44 3.22
CA ALA A 426 41.62 -4.29 2.32
C ALA A 426 41.12 -4.63 0.90
N ASP A 427 41.09 -5.92 0.55
CA ASP A 427 40.58 -6.48 -0.69
C ASP A 427 39.23 -7.21 -0.50
N ALA A 428 38.56 -6.99 0.63
CA ALA A 428 37.22 -7.53 0.86
C ALA A 428 36.25 -7.05 -0.24
N THR A 429 35.36 -7.93 -0.67
CA THR A 429 34.41 -7.63 -1.75
C THR A 429 33.40 -6.60 -1.27
N VAL A 430 33.24 -5.51 -2.03
CA VAL A 430 32.21 -4.50 -1.81
C VAL A 430 30.85 -5.10 -2.11
N GLY A 431 29.88 -4.90 -1.22
CA GLY A 431 28.54 -5.47 -1.37
C GLY A 431 27.83 -5.62 -0.03
N ALA A 432 26.55 -6.01 -0.08
CA ALA A 432 25.85 -6.47 1.11
C ALA A 432 26.19 -7.94 1.36
N HIS A 433 26.82 -8.23 2.50
CA HIS A 433 27.17 -9.59 2.92
C HIS A 433 26.07 -10.20 3.77
N ASP A 434 25.95 -11.52 3.68
CA ASP A 434 25.12 -12.32 4.58
C ASP A 434 25.77 -12.38 5.97
N VAL A 435 24.94 -12.53 7.00
CA VAL A 435 25.38 -12.75 8.39
C VAL A 435 24.89 -14.11 8.85
N GLY A 436 25.82 -15.03 9.05
CA GLY A 436 25.57 -16.41 9.46
C GLY A 436 25.94 -16.69 10.92
N ILE A 437 25.08 -17.42 11.62
CA ILE A 437 25.39 -18.12 12.87
C ILE A 437 24.79 -19.53 12.78
N GLY A 438 25.64 -20.55 12.71
CA GLY A 438 25.17 -21.94 12.51
C GLY A 438 24.32 -22.10 11.24
N SER A 439 23.08 -22.57 11.38
CA SER A 439 22.11 -22.70 10.27
C SER A 439 21.35 -21.40 9.94
N SER A 440 21.41 -20.39 10.82
CA SER A 440 20.72 -19.12 10.60
C SER A 440 21.53 -18.21 9.70
N VAL A 441 20.90 -17.72 8.64
CA VAL A 441 21.46 -16.73 7.72
C VAL A 441 20.52 -15.53 7.64
N LEU A 442 21.04 -14.35 7.99
CA LEU A 442 20.40 -13.08 7.69
C LEU A 442 21.00 -12.53 6.40
N ALA A 443 20.26 -12.69 5.30
CA ALA A 443 20.76 -12.37 3.97
C ALA A 443 20.95 -10.86 3.75
N ALA A 444 22.03 -10.49 3.05
CA ALA A 444 22.36 -9.13 2.59
C ALA A 444 22.21 -8.05 3.68
N ALA A 445 22.66 -8.34 4.89
CA ALA A 445 22.43 -7.49 6.06
C ALA A 445 23.63 -6.66 6.51
N LEU A 446 24.84 -6.98 6.03
CA LEU A 446 26.07 -6.30 6.40
C LEU A 446 26.73 -5.65 5.18
N PRO A 447 26.43 -4.38 4.88
CA PRO A 447 27.13 -3.60 3.88
C PRO A 447 28.63 -3.53 4.15
N VAL A 448 29.45 -4.00 3.21
CA VAL A 448 30.90 -3.81 3.20
C VAL A 448 31.23 -2.84 2.08
N TYR A 449 31.94 -1.76 2.41
CA TYR A 449 32.11 -0.61 1.52
C TYR A 449 33.52 -0.01 1.57
N ARG A 450 33.90 0.77 0.56
CA ARG A 450 35.19 1.49 0.49
C ARG A 450 35.08 2.87 1.07
N LYS A 451 34.09 3.63 0.64
CA LYS A 451 33.80 4.98 1.11
C LYS A 451 32.35 5.32 0.80
N VAL A 452 31.87 6.41 1.38
CA VAL A 452 30.62 7.02 0.92
C VAL A 452 30.97 7.82 -0.33
N ASP A 453 30.55 7.36 -1.51
CA ASP A 453 30.75 8.02 -2.79
C ASP A 453 29.73 9.13 -3.02
N TYR A 454 28.47 8.90 -2.63
CA TYR A 454 27.39 9.88 -2.74
C TYR A 454 26.32 9.64 -1.68
N LEU A 455 25.39 10.60 -1.56
CA LEU A 455 24.23 10.53 -0.67
C LEU A 455 22.95 10.45 -1.50
N LYS A 456 21.91 9.83 -0.94
CA LYS A 456 20.50 10.06 -1.34
C LYS A 456 19.71 10.55 -0.13
N VAL A 457 18.77 11.45 -0.36
CA VAL A 457 17.79 11.83 0.65
C VAL A 457 16.56 10.95 0.46
N ALA A 458 16.25 10.12 1.44
CA ALA A 458 15.06 9.25 1.41
C ALA A 458 13.88 9.93 2.13
N PRO A 459 12.67 9.94 1.54
CA PRO A 459 12.36 9.49 0.17
C PRO A 459 12.89 10.48 -0.89
N ASP A 460 13.20 9.99 -2.09
CA ASP A 460 13.75 10.79 -3.20
C ASP A 460 12.77 11.89 -3.67
N SER A 461 11.47 11.63 -3.54
CA SER A 461 10.40 12.61 -3.67
C SER A 461 9.38 12.45 -2.55
N ALA A 462 8.79 13.56 -2.12
CA ALA A 462 7.90 13.60 -0.97
C ALA A 462 6.69 14.51 -1.17
N ILE A 463 5.64 14.25 -0.40
CA ILE A 463 4.52 15.16 -0.23
C ILE A 463 4.31 15.44 1.26
N ALA A 464 4.26 16.72 1.62
CA ALA A 464 3.75 17.18 2.90
C ALA A 464 2.43 17.93 2.65
N ARG A 465 1.63 18.13 3.70
CA ARG A 465 0.34 18.80 3.57
C ARG A 465 0.15 19.85 4.64
N LEU A 466 -0.24 21.05 4.23
CA LEU A 466 -0.60 22.12 5.15
C LEU A 466 -1.65 21.64 6.16
N GLY A 467 -1.65 22.26 7.32
CA GLY A 467 -2.60 22.00 8.39
C GLY A 467 -2.15 22.64 9.70
N GLY A 468 -2.92 22.44 10.76
CA GLY A 468 -2.75 23.15 12.03
C GLY A 468 -3.80 24.25 12.25
N SER A 469 -4.77 24.39 11.35
CA SER A 469 -6.05 25.00 11.67
C SER A 469 -6.94 24.01 12.44
N GLU A 470 -8.00 24.50 13.10
CA GLU A 470 -8.95 23.64 13.83
C GLU A 470 -9.59 22.54 12.97
N LYS A 471 -9.60 22.69 11.64
CA LYS A 471 -10.31 21.80 10.70
C LYS A 471 -9.42 20.77 10.02
N HIS A 472 -8.12 21.03 9.91
CA HIS A 472 -7.22 20.19 9.14
C HIS A 472 -5.94 19.92 9.93
N THR A 473 -5.68 18.65 10.22
CA THR A 473 -4.40 18.26 10.80
C THR A 473 -3.27 18.35 9.76
N PRO A 474 -2.05 18.74 10.20
CA PRO A 474 -0.87 18.81 9.34
C PRO A 474 -0.46 17.42 8.83
N GLY A 475 0.09 17.35 7.61
CA GLY A 475 0.73 16.16 7.06
C GLY A 475 2.23 16.31 7.03
N TYR A 476 2.91 15.58 7.91
CA TYR A 476 4.35 15.67 8.13
C TYR A 476 5.14 14.85 7.10
N GLN A 477 6.44 15.12 7.02
CA GLN A 477 7.37 14.27 6.28
C GLN A 477 8.70 14.16 7.02
N GLN A 478 9.16 12.92 7.24
CA GLN A 478 10.48 12.63 7.78
C GLN A 478 11.45 12.31 6.65
N PHE A 479 12.68 12.80 6.73
CA PHE A 479 13.74 12.49 5.78
C PHE A 479 14.93 11.78 6.45
N GLU A 480 15.72 11.05 5.66
CA GLU A 480 17.00 10.49 6.07
C GLU A 480 18.05 10.68 4.97
N ALA A 481 19.30 10.90 5.33
CA ALA A 481 20.41 10.96 4.39
C ALA A 481 21.09 9.59 4.38
N ILE A 482 21.03 8.88 3.27
CA ILE A 482 21.58 7.53 3.13
C ILE A 482 22.86 7.60 2.29
N GLY A 483 23.96 7.08 2.83
CA GLY A 483 25.24 6.98 2.12
C GLY A 483 25.30 5.75 1.23
N TYR A 484 25.98 5.89 0.08
CA TYR A 484 26.17 4.82 -0.89
C TYR A 484 27.64 4.72 -1.33
N ASP A 485 28.11 3.51 -1.59
CA ASP A 485 29.33 3.22 -2.37
C ASP A 485 28.91 2.85 -3.80
N ASN A 486 29.67 3.29 -4.80
CA ASN A 486 29.38 3.04 -6.23
C ASN A 486 29.54 1.56 -6.68
N GLY A 487 29.56 0.62 -5.74
CA GLY A 487 29.64 -0.79 -6.06
C GLY A 487 30.92 -1.21 -6.79
N LEU A 488 30.83 -2.34 -7.48
CA LEU A 488 31.94 -2.94 -8.21
C LEU A 488 32.20 -2.25 -9.55
N ASP A 489 31.16 -1.71 -10.19
CA ASP A 489 31.26 -1.02 -11.48
C ASP A 489 31.82 0.41 -11.36
N GLY A 490 31.81 0.97 -10.14
CA GLY A 490 32.37 2.27 -9.81
C GLY A 490 31.53 3.45 -10.30
N LYS A 491 30.30 3.22 -10.78
CA LYS A 491 29.38 4.24 -11.26
C LYS A 491 28.26 4.45 -10.24
N PRO A 492 27.84 5.71 -10.00
CA PRO A 492 26.73 5.96 -9.11
C PRO A 492 25.39 5.67 -9.80
N TYR A 493 24.37 5.38 -9.02
CA TYR A 493 22.97 5.15 -9.44
C TYR A 493 22.77 3.90 -10.30
N THR A 494 23.52 2.85 -10.00
CA THR A 494 23.46 1.53 -10.65
C THR A 494 22.93 0.47 -9.68
N ALA A 495 22.69 -0.74 -10.21
CA ALA A 495 22.08 -1.82 -9.42
C ALA A 495 23.05 -2.45 -8.40
N ASP A 496 24.36 -2.24 -8.54
CA ASP A 496 25.39 -2.76 -7.64
C ASP A 496 25.85 -1.74 -6.59
N ASP A 497 25.26 -0.54 -6.57
CA ASP A 497 25.46 0.43 -5.50
C ASP A 497 25.14 -0.19 -4.13
N VAL A 498 26.02 0.05 -3.16
CA VAL A 498 25.87 -0.49 -1.82
C VAL A 498 25.31 0.59 -0.91
N ALA A 499 24.07 0.40 -0.45
CA ALA A 499 23.49 1.24 0.59
C ALA A 499 24.19 0.98 1.94
N ILE A 500 24.93 1.96 2.44
CA ILE A 500 25.69 1.87 3.69
C ILE A 500 24.79 2.17 4.90
N GLY A 501 23.76 2.99 4.70
CA GLY A 501 22.81 3.40 5.73
C GLY A 501 22.88 4.90 6.07
N PRO A 502 22.22 5.32 7.17
CA PRO A 502 22.13 6.73 7.54
C PRO A 502 23.49 7.39 7.78
N VAL A 503 23.68 8.58 7.23
CA VAL A 503 24.84 9.46 7.41
C VAL A 503 24.42 10.69 8.20
N ASP A 504 25.24 11.10 9.16
CA ASP A 504 24.99 12.33 9.92
C ASP A 504 25.13 13.56 9.01
N ALA A 505 24.07 14.37 8.95
CA ALA A 505 23.95 15.48 8.02
C ALA A 505 23.37 16.72 8.72
N SER A 506 23.73 17.89 8.20
CA SER A 506 22.97 19.13 8.43
C SER A 506 21.90 19.27 7.37
N TRP A 507 20.73 19.78 7.79
CA TRP A 507 19.53 19.85 6.96
C TRP A 507 19.14 21.30 6.68
N SER A 508 18.74 21.57 5.44
CA SER A 508 18.21 22.87 5.01
C SER A 508 17.13 22.69 3.94
N MET A 509 16.43 23.79 3.64
CA MET A 509 15.53 23.87 2.48
C MET A 509 16.06 24.89 1.49
N GLU A 510 15.91 24.62 0.20
CA GLU A 510 16.19 25.54 -0.90
C GLU A 510 14.96 25.68 -1.80
N GLU A 511 14.85 26.82 -2.48
CA GLU A 511 13.78 27.07 -3.44
C GLU A 511 13.85 26.10 -4.62
N PHE A 512 12.71 25.53 -5.01
CA PHE A 512 12.56 24.90 -6.32
C PHE A 512 12.06 25.97 -7.30
N GLN A 513 12.97 26.53 -8.09
CA GLN A 513 12.69 27.66 -8.99
C GLN A 513 11.79 27.22 -10.15
N THR A 514 10.47 27.35 -9.99
CA THR A 514 9.48 27.22 -11.07
C THR A 514 9.08 28.57 -11.65
N VAL A 515 9.10 29.62 -10.83
CA VAL A 515 8.85 31.00 -11.24
C VAL A 515 9.89 31.94 -10.66
N TYR A 516 10.07 33.10 -11.29
CA TYR A 516 11.11 34.08 -10.97
C TYR A 516 11.08 34.62 -9.52
N TYR A 517 9.95 34.51 -8.84
CA TYR A 517 9.73 35.07 -7.50
C TYR A 517 9.40 33.98 -6.48
N ASP A 518 9.88 32.75 -6.66
CA ASP A 518 9.66 31.69 -5.68
C ASP A 518 10.28 32.06 -4.33
N ASP A 519 9.40 32.03 -3.33
CA ASP A 519 9.62 32.39 -1.93
C ASP A 519 9.13 31.26 -1.01
N ASP A 520 8.93 30.07 -1.57
CA ASP A 520 8.22 28.95 -0.94
C ASP A 520 8.89 28.56 0.38
N THR A 521 10.23 28.54 0.45
CA THR A 521 10.95 28.18 1.68
C THR A 521 10.62 29.08 2.88
N SER A 522 10.16 30.32 2.62
CA SER A 522 9.75 31.25 3.66
C SER A 522 8.35 30.98 4.22
N TYR A 523 7.53 30.20 3.51
CA TYR A 523 6.11 30.03 3.83
C TYR A 523 5.68 28.59 4.05
N VAL A 524 6.33 27.60 3.42
CA VAL A 524 5.82 26.22 3.39
C VAL A 524 5.83 25.49 4.73
N GLY A 525 6.72 25.85 5.64
CA GLY A 525 6.87 25.16 6.91
C GLY A 525 8.28 25.27 7.47
N LYS A 526 8.64 24.32 8.34
CA LYS A 526 9.94 24.27 9.02
C LYS A 526 10.54 22.86 8.94
N LEU A 527 11.84 22.79 8.67
CA LEU A 527 12.62 21.56 8.73
C LEU A 527 13.47 21.57 10.01
N SER A 528 13.35 20.52 10.81
CA SER A 528 14.14 20.33 12.02
C SER A 528 15.58 19.87 11.72
N ASP A 529 16.46 19.93 12.72
CA ASP A 529 17.81 19.38 12.67
C ASP A 529 17.85 17.85 12.49
N LYS A 530 16.76 17.16 12.86
CA LYS A 530 16.53 15.73 12.65
C LYS A 530 15.76 15.42 11.37
N ALA A 531 15.65 16.39 10.45
CA ALA A 531 15.02 16.22 9.15
C ALA A 531 13.51 15.89 9.17
N LEU A 532 12.83 16.13 10.30
CA LEU A 532 11.38 16.19 10.33
C LEU A 532 10.91 17.53 9.76
N PHE A 533 10.14 17.49 8.67
CA PHE A 533 9.42 18.64 8.13
C PHE A 533 8.04 18.78 8.78
N THR A 534 7.78 19.97 9.31
CA THR A 534 6.49 20.40 9.85
C THR A 534 5.88 21.44 8.91
N PRO A 535 4.74 21.14 8.26
CA PRO A 535 4.10 22.07 7.32
C PRO A 535 3.51 23.28 8.04
N ALA A 536 3.37 24.39 7.32
CA ALA A 536 2.69 25.58 7.80
C ALA A 536 1.16 25.41 7.85
N MET A 537 0.51 26.39 8.49
CA MET A 537 -0.95 26.48 8.55
C MET A 537 -1.57 26.59 7.15
N ASP A 538 -2.73 25.97 6.96
CA ASP A 538 -3.51 26.06 5.74
C ASP A 538 -4.36 27.35 5.67
N GLY A 539 -4.85 27.65 4.47
CA GLY A 539 -5.69 28.83 4.19
C GLY A 539 -4.92 29.99 3.55
N PRO A 540 -5.65 31.00 3.00
CA PRO A 540 -5.06 32.13 2.32
C PRO A 540 -4.10 32.90 3.23
N ASN A 541 -2.89 33.19 2.76
CA ASN A 541 -1.91 33.96 3.51
C ASN A 541 -1.72 35.35 2.88
N PRO A 542 -2.18 36.45 3.54
CA PRO A 542 -2.03 37.82 3.04
C PRO A 542 -0.58 38.26 2.81
N ALA A 543 0.39 37.63 3.45
CA ALA A 543 1.82 37.91 3.26
C ALA A 543 2.37 37.31 1.96
N ARG A 544 1.63 36.40 1.30
CA ARG A 544 2.01 35.84 0.01
C ARG A 544 1.36 36.60 -1.13
N LYS A 545 2.03 36.60 -2.28
CA LYS A 545 1.49 37.19 -3.52
C LYS A 545 0.09 36.66 -3.82
N TRP A 546 -0.85 37.57 -4.06
CA TRP A 546 -2.28 37.28 -4.31
C TRP A 546 -3.02 36.57 -3.17
N GLY A 547 -2.47 36.54 -1.95
CA GLY A 547 -3.09 35.84 -0.84
C GLY A 547 -3.09 34.32 -1.00
N ARG A 548 -2.14 33.75 -1.77
CA ARG A 548 -2.04 32.29 -1.94
C ARG A 548 -1.83 31.57 -0.60
N ASN A 549 -2.23 30.31 -0.52
CA ASN A 549 -1.93 29.47 0.66
C ASN A 549 -0.41 29.25 0.80
N ASN A 550 0.01 28.70 1.92
CA ASN A 550 1.41 28.36 2.19
C ASN A 550 1.94 27.10 1.45
N TYR A 551 1.30 26.67 0.35
CA TYR A 551 1.79 25.51 -0.40
C TYR A 551 3.00 25.91 -1.25
N GLY A 552 3.78 24.95 -1.70
CA GLY A 552 4.93 25.24 -2.53
C GLY A 552 5.77 24.00 -2.83
N GLU A 553 6.83 24.21 -3.58
CA GLU A 553 7.78 23.20 -4.02
C GLU A 553 9.16 23.58 -3.50
N VAL A 554 9.83 22.66 -2.81
CA VAL A 554 11.14 22.93 -2.21
C VAL A 554 12.08 21.74 -2.40
N TRP A 555 13.37 22.03 -2.41
CA TRP A 555 14.40 21.03 -2.19
C TRP A 555 14.66 20.88 -0.70
N VAL A 556 14.61 19.65 -0.21
CA VAL A 556 15.15 19.29 1.10
C VAL A 556 16.58 18.83 0.90
N VAL A 557 17.54 19.52 1.52
CA VAL A 557 18.97 19.33 1.28
C VAL A 557 19.64 18.74 2.50
N ALA A 558 20.30 17.61 2.31
CA ALA A 558 21.22 17.02 3.28
C ALA A 558 22.65 17.35 2.89
N THR A 559 23.44 17.84 3.85
CA THR A 559 24.89 18.03 3.72
C THR A 559 25.60 17.19 4.76
N ALA A 560 26.39 16.20 4.37
CA ALA A 560 27.11 15.33 5.29
C ALA A 560 28.06 16.14 6.18
N LYS A 561 28.13 15.78 7.47
CA LYS A 561 29.06 16.45 8.40
C LYS A 561 30.49 15.95 8.28
N THR A 562 30.67 14.67 7.93
CA THR A 562 31.99 14.01 7.90
C THR A 562 32.41 13.57 6.50
N GLU A 563 31.46 13.12 5.67
CA GLU A 563 31.74 12.55 4.36
C GLU A 563 32.00 13.65 3.31
N LYS A 564 33.02 13.43 2.49
CA LYS A 564 33.54 14.42 1.54
C LYS A 564 33.70 13.84 0.13
N ASP A 565 33.50 14.69 -0.87
CA ASP A 565 33.80 14.39 -2.26
C ASP A 565 35.32 14.35 -2.53
N ALA A 566 35.70 14.04 -3.77
CA ALA A 566 37.10 14.01 -4.21
C ALA A 566 37.81 15.37 -4.14
N LEU A 567 37.07 16.47 -4.04
CA LEU A 567 37.58 17.84 -3.90
C LEU A 567 37.64 18.29 -2.42
N GLY A 568 37.30 17.40 -1.48
CA GLY A 568 37.28 17.68 -0.05
C GLY A 568 36.07 18.49 0.44
N LYS A 569 35.05 18.70 -0.41
CA LYS A 569 33.80 19.36 -0.02
C LYS A 569 32.84 18.35 0.61
N PRO A 570 32.00 18.75 1.58
CA PRO A 570 30.95 17.89 2.12
C PRO A 570 30.07 17.30 1.01
N LEU A 571 29.74 16.02 1.10
CA LEU A 571 28.75 15.42 0.20
C LEU A 571 27.37 16.03 0.43
N THR A 572 26.63 16.28 -0.65
CA THR A 572 25.28 16.83 -0.59
C THR A 572 24.32 15.99 -1.41
N ALA A 573 23.06 15.94 -0.98
CA ALA A 573 21.96 15.35 -1.74
C ALA A 573 20.67 16.13 -1.50
N LYS A 574 19.74 15.99 -2.44
CA LYS A 574 18.44 16.68 -2.40
C LYS A 574 17.30 15.70 -2.59
N SER A 575 16.18 15.99 -1.93
CA SER A 575 14.87 15.38 -2.20
C SER A 575 13.90 16.46 -2.63
N PHE A 576 13.09 16.16 -3.65
CA PHE A 576 12.04 17.06 -4.10
C PHE A 576 10.81 16.89 -3.22
N MET A 577 10.35 17.95 -2.56
CA MET A 577 9.15 17.91 -1.74
C MET A 577 8.11 18.90 -2.24
N VAL A 578 6.90 18.39 -2.48
CA VAL A 578 5.71 19.22 -2.69
C VAL A 578 4.98 19.38 -1.37
N VAL A 579 4.84 20.61 -0.89
CA VAL A 579 3.98 20.94 0.24
C VAL A 579 2.63 21.34 -0.32
N SER A 580 1.66 20.43 -0.28
CA SER A 580 0.35 20.63 -0.89
C SER A 580 -0.68 21.15 0.11
N VAL A 581 -1.85 21.54 -0.40
CA VAL A 581 -3.03 21.83 0.42
C VAL A 581 -3.41 20.62 1.29
N PRO A 582 -4.16 20.82 2.40
CA PRO A 582 -4.73 19.69 3.12
C PRO A 582 -5.56 18.83 2.17
N ALA A 583 -5.71 17.55 2.49
CA ALA A 583 -6.76 16.78 1.83
C ALA A 583 -8.12 17.28 2.36
N TYR A 584 -8.64 18.37 1.78
CA TYR A 584 -9.94 18.97 2.12
C TYR A 584 -11.07 17.95 2.10
N LYS A 585 -10.89 16.93 1.27
CA LYS A 585 -11.68 15.74 1.26
C LYS A 585 -10.70 14.56 1.34
N ARG A 586 -10.58 13.97 2.53
CA ARG A 586 -9.91 12.68 2.73
C ARG A 586 -10.83 11.58 2.21
N TRP A 587 -10.90 11.51 0.88
CA TRP A 587 -11.61 10.45 0.18
C TRP A 587 -10.71 9.21 0.16
N ASP A 588 -10.82 8.34 1.16
CA ASP A 588 -10.84 6.92 0.79
C ASP A 588 -12.13 6.83 -0.02
N GLN A 589 -12.08 6.92 -1.36
CA GLN A 589 -13.18 7.04 -2.34
C GLN A 589 -14.47 7.84 -1.93
N PRO A 590 -15.05 8.70 -2.78
CA PRO A 590 -16.20 9.54 -2.37
C PRO A 590 -17.42 8.81 -1.78
N GLU A 591 -17.52 7.50 -1.98
CA GLU A 591 -18.54 6.65 -1.39
C GLU A 591 -18.21 6.06 0.00
N VAL A 592 -16.96 6.11 0.47
CA VAL A 592 -16.51 5.38 1.69
C VAL A 592 -15.84 6.22 2.77
N ALA A 593 -15.72 7.53 2.55
CA ALA A 593 -15.25 8.47 3.55
C ALA A 593 -16.22 8.57 4.76
N LYS A 594 -15.65 8.82 5.94
CA LYS A 594 -16.38 8.98 7.22
C LYS A 594 -17.42 10.09 7.18
#